data_AF-A0A7J7XP98-F1
#
_entry.id   AF-A0A7J7XP98-F1
#
_cell.length_a   1.000
_cell.length_b   1.000
_cell.length_c   1.000
_cell.angle_alpha   90.00
_cell.angle_beta   90.00
_cell.angle_gamma   90.00
#
_symmetry.space_group_name_H-M   'P 1'
#
loop_
_entity.id
_entity.type
_entity.pdbx_description
1 polymer ?
#
loop_
_entity_poly.entity_id
_entity_poly.type
_entity_poly.pdbx_seq_one_letter_code
_entity_poly.pdbx_strand_id
1 'polypeptide(L)'
;MGIALLPSRLHFMKNNSLREFVLWFWPFTTQQPIQSAVLLAAEGHVPAYVSVHRATTYYLADRRYDMLPSILSADLCSLLGGVDRYAVSVLWELDKTSYEIKKVWYGRTIIRSAYKLFYEAAQELLDGNFSVIDDIPEFRDLDEKSRQAKLEELVWAVRKLTDIARHVRAKRHGALELEGVEVRIQLDEKKNICDLIPKQPLEVHETVAECMILANHWVAKKIWESFPHQALLRQHPPPHQEFFSELRECAKAKGFFIDTRSNKTLADSLDNANDPSDPIVNRLLRSMATHAMSNALYFSTGSCAEEEFHHYGLALDKYTHFTSPIRRYSDIIVHRLLMAAISKDKKMESKENLFSNKDLEELCRHINNRNRAAQRSQKRSTELFQCMYFKDKDQETEDRCISDGVIYSMRTNGVLVFIPRFGIKGAAYLKNKDGLVISCGPDSHSEWKPGSLQRFQNKITSTTTGGESVTFHLFDHVTVRISVQASRCHSDTIRLEIISNKPYMIPDTELFHQSSLLLKSDLVKEVTRSVEEAQLAQEVKVNVIQEDCEKYCQTKGRSLYTLLEEIRDLALLDVSNSHGI
;
A
#
# COMPACT_ATOMS: atom_id res chain seq x y z
N MET A 1 0.21 3.92 -7.64
CA MET A 1 -0.23 5.30 -7.38
C MET A 1 0.78 6.19 -8.08
N GLY A 2 0.36 6.95 -9.08
CA GLY A 2 1.27 7.84 -9.80
C GLY A 2 1.55 9.10 -8.98
N ILE A 3 2.79 9.58 -9.03
CA ILE A 3 3.20 10.88 -8.49
C ILE A 3 2.73 11.93 -9.50
N ALA A 4 1.83 12.82 -9.11
CA ALA A 4 1.44 13.99 -9.90
C ALA A 4 2.27 15.20 -9.42
N LEU A 5 3.28 15.58 -10.20
CA LEU A 5 4.04 16.82 -9.97
C LEU A 5 3.40 17.94 -10.78
N LEU A 6 3.11 19.06 -10.12
CA LEU A 6 2.54 20.27 -10.73
C LEU A 6 3.68 21.27 -11.01
N PRO A 7 3.76 21.86 -12.23
CA PRO A 7 4.75 22.87 -12.53
C PRO A 7 4.44 24.21 -11.84
N SER A 8 5.50 24.98 -11.62
CA SER A 8 5.49 26.22 -10.83
C SER A 8 4.88 27.41 -11.58
N ARG A 9 3.55 27.45 -11.78
CA ARG A 9 2.84 28.68 -12.17
C ARG A 9 1.48 28.79 -11.50
N LEU A 10 1.47 29.24 -10.23
CA LEU A 10 0.29 29.91 -9.68
C LEU A 10 0.25 31.34 -10.22
N HIS A 11 -0.68 31.64 -11.13
CA HIS A 11 -1.02 33.03 -11.43
C HIS A 11 -1.79 33.63 -10.26
N PHE A 12 -1.07 34.29 -9.35
CA PHE A 12 -1.65 35.25 -8.43
C PHE A 12 -1.90 36.56 -9.16
N MET A 13 -3.16 36.89 -9.44
CA MET A 13 -3.55 38.27 -9.74
C MET A 13 -3.49 39.07 -8.43
N LYS A 14 -2.44 39.88 -8.27
CA LYS A 14 -2.43 41.01 -7.31
C LYS A 14 -2.74 42.29 -8.09
N ASN A 15 -3.90 42.88 -7.81
CA ASN A 15 -4.29 44.20 -8.30
C ASN A 15 -3.41 45.28 -7.66
N ASN A 16 -2.96 46.24 -8.47
CA ASN A 16 -2.92 47.64 -8.09
C ASN A 16 -3.03 48.57 -9.32
N SER A 17 -4.09 49.37 -9.28
CA SER A 17 -4.32 50.67 -9.92
C SER A 17 -5.51 50.71 -10.89
N LEU A 18 -6.38 51.69 -10.58
CA LEU A 18 -7.59 52.07 -11.30
C LEU A 18 -7.33 52.27 -12.80
N ARG A 19 -8.15 51.63 -13.63
CA ARG A 19 -8.89 52.24 -14.76
C ARG A 19 -9.83 51.20 -15.36
N GLU A 20 -11.10 51.57 -15.41
CA GLU A 20 -12.17 50.85 -16.11
C GLU A 20 -11.82 50.63 -17.58
N PHE A 21 -12.17 49.46 -18.13
CA PHE A 21 -12.93 49.34 -19.37
C PHE A 21 -13.58 47.95 -19.43
N VAL A 22 -14.79 47.95 -19.98
CA VAL A 22 -15.88 47.00 -19.77
C VAL A 22 -16.12 46.16 -21.05
N LEU A 23 -16.75 44.98 -20.87
CA LEU A 23 -17.38 44.05 -21.84
C LEU A 23 -16.43 43.12 -22.64
N TRP A 24 -16.70 41.81 -22.77
CA TRP A 24 -17.99 41.19 -23.08
C TRP A 24 -18.36 39.97 -22.22
N PHE A 25 -19.65 39.90 -21.87
CA PHE A 25 -20.36 38.71 -21.40
C PHE A 25 -20.88 37.92 -22.60
N TRP A 26 -20.89 36.59 -22.51
CA TRP A 26 -22.00 35.79 -23.03
C TRP A 26 -22.37 34.70 -22.01
N PRO A 27 -23.67 34.54 -21.68
CA PRO A 27 -24.10 33.73 -20.56
C PRO A 27 -24.32 32.27 -20.98
N PHE A 28 -23.92 31.35 -20.12
CA PHE A 28 -24.67 30.10 -19.95
C PHE A 28 -25.07 29.99 -18.49
N THR A 29 -26.23 30.59 -18.23
CA THR A 29 -27.19 30.15 -17.22
C THR A 29 -27.60 28.72 -17.53
N THR A 30 -26.92 27.76 -16.89
CA THR A 30 -27.52 26.47 -16.52
C THR A 30 -26.81 25.99 -15.26
N GLN A 31 -27.51 26.13 -14.15
CA GLN A 31 -27.21 25.43 -12.90
C GLN A 31 -27.17 23.93 -13.17
N GLN A 32 -25.98 23.35 -13.29
CA GLN A 32 -25.77 21.93 -12.99
C GLN A 32 -24.37 21.78 -12.38
N PRO A 33 -24.25 21.49 -11.08
CA PRO A 33 -22.96 21.19 -10.50
C PRO A 33 -22.63 19.74 -10.83
N ILE A 34 -21.86 19.51 -11.89
CA ILE A 34 -21.21 18.20 -12.08
C ILE A 34 -20.03 18.18 -11.10
N GLN A 35 -20.37 17.84 -9.87
CA GLN A 35 -19.45 17.65 -8.77
C GLN A 35 -18.49 16.49 -9.06
N SER A 36 -17.35 16.45 -8.37
CA SER A 36 -16.38 15.37 -8.54
C SER A 36 -17.06 13.99 -8.38
N ALA A 37 -16.59 12.99 -9.11
CA ALA A 37 -17.13 11.62 -9.00
C ALA A 37 -16.98 11.00 -7.60
N VAL A 38 -16.00 11.46 -6.80
CA VAL A 38 -15.92 11.19 -5.35
C VAL A 38 -17.04 11.91 -4.59
N LEU A 39 -17.45 13.11 -5.02
CA LEU A 39 -18.64 13.81 -4.53
C LEU A 39 -19.95 13.10 -4.92
N LEU A 40 -20.09 12.54 -6.12
CA LEU A 40 -21.28 11.76 -6.48
C LEU A 40 -21.45 10.51 -5.58
N ALA A 41 -20.34 9.89 -5.17
CA ALA A 41 -20.32 8.86 -4.13
C ALA A 41 -20.46 9.45 -2.70
N ALA A 42 -20.11 10.73 -2.50
CA ALA A 42 -20.23 11.44 -1.23
C ALA A 42 -21.65 11.95 -0.95
N GLU A 43 -22.40 12.30 -1.99
CA GLU A 43 -23.73 12.90 -1.90
C GLU A 43 -24.84 11.83 -2.03
N GLY A 44 -24.49 10.54 -2.02
CA GLY A 44 -25.45 9.45 -2.01
C GLY A 44 -26.06 9.09 -3.38
N HIS A 45 -25.49 9.59 -4.49
CA HIS A 45 -26.04 9.44 -5.84
C HIS A 45 -25.47 8.24 -6.62
N VAL A 46 -24.24 7.79 -6.30
CA VAL A 46 -23.78 6.41 -6.59
C VAL A 46 -24.48 5.49 -5.58
N PRO A 47 -24.67 4.16 -5.78
CA PRO A 47 -25.18 3.31 -4.69
C PRO A 47 -24.16 3.33 -3.53
N ALA A 48 -24.26 4.32 -2.64
CA ALA A 48 -23.36 4.53 -1.50
C ALA A 48 -23.37 3.29 -0.61
N TYR A 49 -24.47 2.53 -0.66
CA TYR A 49 -24.59 1.19 -0.11
C TYR A 49 -23.47 0.24 -0.56
N VAL A 50 -23.12 0.18 -1.85
CA VAL A 50 -22.11 -0.76 -2.37
C VAL A 50 -20.70 -0.37 -1.92
N SER A 51 -20.37 0.92 -1.94
CA SER A 51 -19.05 1.41 -1.49
C SER A 51 -18.89 1.30 0.02
N VAL A 52 -19.93 1.58 0.80
CA VAL A 52 -19.98 1.30 2.25
C VAL A 52 -19.78 -0.19 2.49
N HIS A 53 -20.53 -1.06 1.81
CA HIS A 53 -20.46 -2.51 2.01
C HIS A 53 -19.08 -3.08 1.65
N ARG A 54 -18.46 -2.61 0.55
CA ARG A 54 -17.09 -3.02 0.16
C ARG A 54 -16.03 -2.47 1.12
N ALA A 55 -16.16 -1.22 1.52
CA ALA A 55 -15.29 -0.40 2.39
C ALA A 55 -13.84 -0.20 1.92
N THR A 56 -13.23 -1.17 1.24
CA THR A 56 -11.88 -1.10 0.69
C THR A 56 -11.76 -1.91 -0.60
N THR A 57 -10.83 -1.53 -1.47
CA THR A 57 -10.41 -2.32 -2.63
C THR A 57 -9.58 -3.53 -2.17
N TYR A 58 -9.79 -4.70 -2.79
CA TYR A 58 -9.01 -5.90 -2.53
C TYR A 58 -7.96 -6.06 -3.63
N TYR A 59 -6.69 -6.15 -3.26
CA TYR A 59 -5.58 -6.41 -4.18
C TYR A 59 -5.17 -7.87 -4.04
N LEU A 60 -5.41 -8.66 -5.09
CA LEU A 60 -4.91 -10.02 -5.23
C LEU A 60 -3.68 -10.00 -6.14
N ALA A 61 -3.00 -11.14 -6.26
CA ALA A 61 -1.80 -11.26 -7.07
C ALA A 61 -2.05 -11.00 -8.57
N ASP A 62 -3.16 -11.51 -9.12
CA ASP A 62 -3.51 -11.44 -10.53
C ASP A 62 -4.49 -10.31 -10.89
N ARG A 63 -5.24 -9.82 -9.90
CA ARG A 63 -6.34 -8.88 -10.13
C ARG A 63 -6.66 -8.03 -8.91
N ARG A 64 -7.49 -7.01 -9.12
CA ARG A 64 -8.04 -6.17 -8.06
C ARG A 64 -9.57 -6.16 -8.11
N TYR A 65 -10.19 -6.08 -6.95
CA TYR A 65 -11.63 -5.83 -6.82
C TYR A 65 -11.86 -4.42 -6.29
N ASP A 66 -12.18 -3.51 -7.21
CA ASP A 66 -12.32 -2.09 -6.92
C ASP A 66 -13.49 -1.80 -5.98
N MET A 67 -13.27 -0.87 -5.05
CA MET A 67 -14.34 -0.36 -4.18
C MET A 67 -15.38 0.43 -4.98
N LEU A 68 -14.93 1.23 -5.94
CA LEU A 68 -15.75 2.05 -6.82
C LEU A 68 -15.83 1.42 -8.22
N PRO A 69 -16.88 1.72 -9.00
CA PRO A 69 -16.94 1.35 -10.41
C PRO A 69 -15.75 1.89 -11.23
N SER A 70 -15.37 1.17 -12.29
CA SER A 70 -14.22 1.51 -13.15
C SER A 70 -14.31 2.91 -13.76
N ILE A 71 -15.51 3.38 -14.11
CA ILE A 71 -15.71 4.74 -14.64
C ILE A 71 -15.26 5.83 -13.65
N LEU A 72 -15.42 5.58 -12.34
CA LEU A 72 -14.94 6.49 -11.30
C LEU A 72 -13.47 6.23 -10.99
N SER A 73 -13.07 4.96 -10.80
CA SER A 73 -11.73 4.62 -10.32
C SER A 73 -10.63 4.77 -11.37
N ALA A 74 -10.92 4.50 -12.64
CA ALA A 74 -9.95 4.47 -13.74
C ALA A 74 -9.98 5.70 -14.65
N ASP A 75 -11.11 6.41 -14.74
CA ASP A 75 -11.27 7.60 -15.60
C ASP A 75 -11.46 8.89 -14.78
N LEU A 76 -12.65 9.11 -14.22
CA LEU A 76 -13.06 10.41 -13.69
C LEU A 76 -12.26 10.86 -12.46
N CYS A 77 -11.95 9.95 -11.53
CA CYS A 77 -11.16 10.27 -10.34
C CYS A 77 -9.67 9.97 -10.53
N SER A 78 -9.29 9.28 -11.61
CA SER A 78 -7.90 8.96 -11.89
C SER A 78 -7.17 10.22 -12.35
N LEU A 79 -6.01 10.50 -11.75
CA LEU A 79 -5.18 11.66 -12.09
C LEU A 79 -4.35 11.38 -13.34
N LEU A 80 -5.02 11.26 -14.49
CA LEU A 80 -4.40 11.01 -15.78
C LEU A 80 -3.53 12.20 -16.20
N GLY A 81 -2.40 11.90 -16.86
CA GLY A 81 -1.50 12.91 -17.39
C GLY A 81 -2.18 13.79 -18.44
N GLY A 82 -1.95 15.09 -18.38
CA GLY A 82 -2.42 16.03 -19.39
C GLY A 82 -3.91 16.34 -19.37
N VAL A 83 -4.70 15.88 -18.39
CA VAL A 83 -6.14 16.15 -18.30
C VAL A 83 -6.50 16.87 -17.00
N ASP A 84 -7.42 17.83 -17.07
CA ASP A 84 -7.94 18.53 -15.90
C ASP A 84 -8.76 17.57 -15.02
N ARG A 85 -8.50 17.64 -13.71
CA ARG A 85 -9.11 16.80 -12.70
C ARG A 85 -9.44 17.59 -11.44
N TYR A 86 -10.62 17.33 -10.89
CA TYR A 86 -10.99 17.83 -9.58
C TYR A 86 -10.18 17.14 -8.50
N ALA A 87 -9.67 17.91 -7.55
CA ALA A 87 -8.92 17.42 -6.41
C ALA A 87 -9.35 18.10 -5.11
N VAL A 88 -9.00 17.47 -4.00
CA VAL A 88 -8.98 18.10 -2.69
C VAL A 88 -7.51 18.19 -2.30
N SER A 89 -7.02 19.41 -2.10
CA SER A 89 -5.61 19.68 -1.88
C SER A 89 -5.35 20.16 -0.45
N VAL A 90 -4.19 19.76 0.06
CA VAL A 90 -3.57 20.32 1.26
C VAL A 90 -2.31 21.04 0.78
N LEU A 91 -2.18 22.32 1.09
CA LEU A 91 -1.03 23.14 0.73
C LEU A 91 -0.34 23.62 2.00
N TRP A 92 0.97 23.40 2.09
CA TRP A 92 1.80 23.87 3.20
C TRP A 92 2.69 25.01 2.74
N GLU A 93 2.74 26.07 3.55
CA GLU A 93 3.77 27.08 3.48
C GLU A 93 4.88 26.69 4.45
N LEU A 94 6.05 26.34 3.90
CA LEU A 94 7.21 25.89 4.67
C LEU A 94 8.22 27.03 4.84
N ASP A 95 8.88 27.06 5.99
CA ASP A 95 10.10 27.84 6.13
C ASP A 95 11.17 27.37 5.16
N LYS A 96 11.91 28.30 4.54
CA LYS A 96 12.91 27.99 3.51
C LYS A 96 14.08 27.16 4.05
N THR A 97 14.42 27.32 5.33
CA THR A 97 15.61 26.71 5.93
C THR A 97 15.25 25.59 6.88
N SER A 98 14.30 25.81 7.80
CA SER A 98 13.93 24.81 8.81
C SER A 98 12.90 23.80 8.32
N TYR A 99 12.28 24.06 7.16
CA TYR A 99 11.09 23.35 6.65
C TYR A 99 9.98 23.23 7.69
N GLU A 100 9.90 24.18 8.63
CA GLU A 100 8.77 24.27 9.56
C GLU A 100 7.53 24.76 8.86
N ILE A 101 6.39 24.18 9.21
CA ILE A 101 5.10 24.51 8.62
C ILE A 101 4.60 25.80 9.25
N LYS A 102 4.54 26.88 8.46
CA LYS A 102 4.03 28.20 8.89
C LYS A 102 2.53 28.30 8.73
N LYS A 103 2.01 27.75 7.62
CA LYS A 103 0.59 27.84 7.28
C LYS A 103 0.14 26.58 6.56
N VAL A 104 -1.09 26.19 6.80
CA VAL A 104 -1.75 25.10 6.08
C VAL A 104 -3.05 25.61 5.48
N TRP A 105 -3.26 25.28 4.21
CA TRP A 105 -4.48 25.56 3.49
C TRP A 105 -5.11 24.26 3.01
N TYR A 106 -6.44 24.19 3.08
CA TYR A 106 -7.25 23.05 2.65
C TYR A 106 -8.32 23.55 1.70
N GLY A 107 -8.59 22.81 0.62
CA GLY A 107 -9.70 23.16 -0.25
C GLY A 107 -9.81 22.33 -1.51
N ARG A 108 -10.91 22.58 -2.25
CA ARG A 108 -11.16 22.02 -3.56
C ARG A 108 -10.33 22.75 -4.61
N THR A 109 -9.72 22.00 -5.51
CA THR A 109 -8.85 22.49 -6.57
C THR A 109 -9.16 21.79 -7.89
N ILE A 110 -8.66 22.37 -8.98
CA ILE A 110 -8.56 21.71 -10.28
C ILE A 110 -7.06 21.59 -10.56
N ILE A 111 -6.61 20.39 -10.91
CA ILE A 111 -5.21 20.10 -11.20
C ILE A 111 -5.09 19.44 -12.57
N ARG A 112 -3.92 19.58 -13.19
CA ARG A 112 -3.56 18.90 -14.44
C ARG A 112 -2.21 18.24 -14.23
N SER A 113 -2.17 16.91 -14.12
CA SER A 113 -0.93 16.19 -13.86
C SER A 113 0.01 16.34 -15.06
N ALA A 114 1.23 16.83 -14.84
CA ALA A 114 2.19 17.04 -15.91
C ALA A 114 2.94 15.76 -16.32
N TYR A 115 3.11 14.83 -15.38
CA TYR A 115 3.85 13.58 -15.58
C TYR A 115 3.17 12.42 -14.87
N LYS A 116 3.29 11.21 -15.42
CA LYS A 116 2.97 9.95 -14.75
C LYS A 116 4.25 9.13 -14.54
N LEU A 117 4.86 9.26 -13.36
CA LEU A 117 6.08 8.54 -13.03
C LEU A 117 5.81 7.19 -12.34
N PHE A 118 6.66 6.21 -12.65
CA PHE A 118 6.87 5.01 -11.84
C PHE A 118 8.05 5.22 -10.88
N TYR A 119 8.12 4.41 -9.82
CA TYR A 119 9.05 4.66 -8.70
C TYR A 119 10.51 4.53 -9.11
N GLU A 120 10.82 3.55 -9.95
CA GLU A 120 12.16 3.29 -10.46
C GLU A 120 12.64 4.47 -11.33
N ALA A 121 11.81 5.01 -12.23
CA ALA A 121 12.17 6.22 -12.98
C ALA A 121 12.41 7.43 -12.06
N ALA A 122 11.56 7.62 -11.06
CA ALA A 122 11.75 8.72 -10.11
C ALA A 122 13.03 8.55 -9.28
N GLN A 123 13.40 7.31 -8.94
CA GLN A 123 14.66 7.00 -8.24
C GLN A 123 15.87 7.28 -9.14
N GLU A 124 15.85 6.83 -10.39
CA GLU A 124 16.93 7.08 -11.35
C GLU A 124 17.14 8.60 -11.57
N LEU A 125 16.05 9.37 -11.69
CA LEU A 125 16.11 10.84 -11.76
C LEU A 125 16.70 11.48 -10.49
N LEU A 126 16.37 10.95 -9.32
CA LEU A 126 16.92 11.39 -8.04
C LEU A 126 18.44 11.15 -7.99
N ASP A 127 18.87 9.95 -8.40
CA ASP A 127 20.27 9.49 -8.43
C ASP A 127 21.10 10.16 -9.54
N GLY A 128 20.46 10.92 -10.44
CA GLY A 128 21.11 11.63 -11.53
C GLY A 128 21.37 10.79 -12.78
N ASN A 129 20.69 9.64 -12.90
CA ASN A 129 20.68 8.82 -14.10
C ASN A 129 19.47 9.16 -14.97
N PHE A 130 19.76 9.73 -16.13
CA PHE A 130 18.77 10.26 -17.06
C PHE A 130 18.40 9.30 -18.20
N SER A 131 18.88 8.05 -18.15
CA SER A 131 18.57 7.04 -19.19
C SER A 131 17.08 6.67 -19.27
N VAL A 132 16.33 6.88 -18.19
CA VAL A 132 14.89 6.60 -18.11
C VAL A 132 14.00 7.64 -18.80
N ILE A 133 14.56 8.74 -19.32
CA ILE A 133 13.76 9.82 -19.93
C ILE A 133 12.98 9.32 -21.15
N ASP A 134 13.58 8.45 -21.97
CA ASP A 134 12.93 7.94 -23.17
C ASP A 134 11.72 7.02 -22.86
N ASP A 135 11.66 6.50 -21.62
CA ASP A 135 10.54 5.71 -21.11
C ASP A 135 9.37 6.58 -20.62
N ILE A 136 9.57 7.90 -20.45
CA ILE A 136 8.54 8.82 -19.99
C ILE A 136 7.83 9.41 -21.21
N PRO A 137 6.55 9.06 -21.47
CA PRO A 137 5.84 9.45 -22.69
C PRO A 137 5.80 10.97 -22.91
N GLU A 138 5.71 11.75 -21.83
CA GLU A 138 5.60 13.21 -21.87
C GLU A 138 6.84 13.93 -22.41
N PHE A 139 7.96 13.21 -22.66
CA PHE A 139 9.19 13.72 -23.26
C PHE A 139 9.41 13.29 -24.72
N ARG A 140 8.60 12.40 -25.30
CA ARG A 140 8.87 11.77 -26.61
C ARG A 140 8.75 12.72 -27.81
N ASP A 141 7.95 13.78 -27.70
CA ASP A 141 7.64 14.71 -28.81
C ASP A 141 8.04 16.18 -28.53
N LEU A 142 9.09 16.39 -27.72
CA LEU A 142 9.57 17.72 -27.37
C LEU A 142 10.86 18.07 -28.13
N ASP A 143 11.00 19.33 -28.53
CA ASP A 143 12.29 19.83 -28.99
C ASP A 143 13.32 19.79 -27.85
N GLU A 144 14.61 19.68 -28.21
CA GLU A 144 15.71 19.48 -27.26
C GLU A 144 15.73 20.53 -26.13
N LYS A 145 15.44 21.79 -26.46
CA LYS A 145 15.45 22.89 -25.49
C LYS A 145 14.29 22.77 -24.50
N SER A 146 13.08 22.49 -24.98
CA SER A 146 11.90 22.25 -24.13
C SER A 146 12.04 20.99 -23.29
N ARG A 147 12.62 19.92 -23.86
CA ARG A 147 12.94 18.66 -23.17
C ARG A 147 13.88 18.93 -21.99
N GLN A 148 14.98 19.64 -22.22
CA GLN A 148 15.94 19.99 -21.18
C GLN A 148 15.33 20.84 -20.06
N ALA A 149 14.57 21.89 -20.41
CA ALA A 149 13.95 22.76 -19.41
C ALA A 149 12.93 22.01 -18.52
N LYS A 150 12.11 21.14 -19.11
CA LYS A 150 11.15 20.30 -18.38
C LYS A 150 11.85 19.28 -17.48
N LEU A 151 12.94 18.69 -17.96
CA LEU A 151 13.74 17.75 -17.19
C LEU A 151 14.34 18.42 -15.96
N GLU A 152 14.93 19.60 -16.11
CA GLU A 152 15.50 20.37 -15.01
C GLU A 152 14.44 20.69 -13.94
N GLU A 153 13.24 21.11 -14.34
CA GLU A 153 12.13 21.35 -13.42
C GLU A 153 11.71 20.05 -12.69
N LEU A 154 11.58 18.95 -13.43
CA LEU A 154 11.18 17.66 -12.88
C LEU A 154 12.18 17.15 -11.84
N VAL A 155 13.46 17.15 -12.19
CA VAL A 155 14.56 16.70 -11.32
C VAL A 155 14.65 17.58 -10.09
N TRP A 156 14.52 18.90 -10.25
CA TRP A 156 14.46 19.83 -9.12
C TRP A 156 13.29 19.50 -8.19
N ALA A 157 12.10 19.25 -8.73
CA ALA A 157 10.90 18.95 -7.95
C ALA A 157 11.04 17.63 -7.18
N VAL A 158 11.53 16.56 -7.82
CA VAL A 158 11.78 15.27 -7.16
C VAL A 158 12.79 15.43 -6.03
N ARG A 159 13.95 16.05 -6.30
CA ARG A 159 14.99 16.29 -5.29
C ARG A 159 14.49 17.12 -4.13
N LYS A 160 13.72 18.19 -4.40
CA LYS A 160 13.18 19.04 -3.34
C LYS A 160 12.13 18.34 -2.50
N LEU A 161 11.28 17.52 -3.11
CA LEU A 161 10.30 16.73 -2.37
C LEU A 161 10.98 15.70 -1.45
N THR A 162 12.02 15.02 -1.95
CA THR A 162 12.82 14.08 -1.15
C THR A 162 13.55 14.78 -0.02
N ASP A 163 14.15 15.95 -0.26
CA ASP A 163 14.80 16.76 0.77
C ASP A 163 13.81 17.14 1.90
N ILE A 164 12.61 17.62 1.54
CA ILE A 164 11.55 17.92 2.51
C ILE A 164 11.13 16.66 3.27
N ALA A 165 10.93 15.54 2.59
CA ALA A 165 10.52 14.28 3.20
C ALA A 165 11.55 13.77 4.23
N ARG A 166 12.85 13.83 3.92
CA ARG A 166 13.94 13.50 4.86
C ARG A 166 13.85 14.33 6.14
N HIS A 167 13.64 15.64 6.02
CA HIS A 167 13.52 16.53 7.17
C HIS A 167 12.26 16.28 7.98
N VAL A 168 11.12 16.02 7.33
CA VAL A 168 9.87 15.67 8.01
C VAL A 168 10.01 14.35 8.78
N ARG A 169 10.62 13.33 8.15
CA ARG A 169 10.90 12.04 8.79
C ARG A 169 11.81 12.18 10.00
N ALA A 170 12.91 12.93 9.88
CA ALA A 170 13.85 13.14 10.97
C ALA A 170 13.23 13.79 12.22
N LYS A 171 12.17 14.61 12.04
CA LYS A 171 11.41 15.22 13.15
C LYS A 171 10.47 14.22 13.85
N ARG A 172 10.09 13.11 13.22
CA ARG A 172 9.21 12.08 13.81
C ARG A 172 10.00 11.09 14.66
N HIS A 173 10.56 11.59 15.77
CA HIS A 173 11.32 10.74 16.70
C HIS A 173 10.48 9.55 17.19
N GLY A 174 10.98 8.33 16.96
CA GLY A 174 10.31 7.08 17.35
C GLY A 174 9.29 6.54 16.36
N ALA A 175 9.26 7.09 15.13
CA ALA A 175 8.63 6.40 14.02
C ALA A 175 9.31 5.04 13.77
N LEU A 176 8.53 3.98 13.67
CA LEU A 176 9.04 2.63 13.53
C LEU A 176 9.11 2.23 12.05
N GLU A 177 10.32 1.92 11.59
CA GLU A 177 10.61 1.47 10.22
C GLU A 177 10.58 -0.04 10.14
N LEU A 178 9.36 -0.55 10.09
CA LEU A 178 9.07 -1.98 10.13
C LEU A 178 8.63 -2.43 8.75
N GLU A 179 9.61 -2.67 7.88
CA GLU A 179 9.34 -3.25 6.56
C GLU A 179 9.45 -4.77 6.60
N GLY A 180 8.40 -5.43 6.12
CA GLY A 180 8.45 -6.85 5.80
C GLY A 180 8.99 -7.06 4.39
N VAL A 181 9.58 -8.24 4.14
CA VAL A 181 9.94 -8.65 2.77
C VAL A 181 8.65 -8.96 2.01
N GLU A 182 8.19 -8.01 1.20
CA GLU A 182 7.08 -8.19 0.28
C GLU A 182 7.59 -8.75 -1.05
N VAL A 183 6.82 -9.68 -1.64
CA VAL A 183 7.15 -10.30 -2.92
C VAL A 183 6.11 -9.93 -3.96
N ARG A 184 6.61 -9.51 -5.13
CA ARG A 184 5.83 -9.26 -6.33
C ARG A 184 5.84 -10.52 -7.19
N ILE A 185 4.66 -10.89 -7.67
CA ILE A 185 4.49 -12.01 -8.60
C ILE A 185 4.58 -11.44 -10.02
N GLN A 186 5.49 -11.98 -10.82
CA GLN A 186 5.65 -11.62 -12.22
C GLN A 186 4.87 -12.61 -13.09
N LEU A 187 3.99 -12.09 -13.93
CA LEU A 187 3.16 -12.88 -14.85
C LEU A 187 3.57 -12.58 -16.29
N ASP A 188 3.63 -13.60 -17.15
CA ASP A 188 3.80 -13.41 -18.60
C ASP A 188 2.50 -12.90 -19.27
N GLU A 189 2.58 -12.66 -20.58
CA GLU A 189 1.45 -12.25 -21.42
C GLU A 189 0.29 -13.27 -21.44
N LYS A 190 0.59 -14.55 -21.18
CA LYS A 190 -0.39 -15.63 -21.06
C LYS A 190 -0.91 -15.83 -19.64
N LYS A 191 -0.49 -14.97 -18.69
CA LYS A 191 -0.78 -15.02 -17.25
C LYS A 191 -0.19 -16.23 -16.51
N ASN A 192 0.86 -16.86 -17.04
CA ASN A 192 1.66 -17.84 -16.31
C ASN A 192 2.64 -17.12 -15.37
N ILE A 193 3.06 -17.79 -14.30
CA ILE A 193 3.97 -17.21 -13.31
C ILE A 193 5.41 -17.35 -13.80
N CYS A 194 6.07 -16.23 -14.11
CA CYS A 194 7.46 -16.21 -14.55
C CYS A 194 8.44 -16.28 -13.38
N ASP A 195 8.24 -15.40 -12.40
CA ASP A 195 9.12 -15.29 -11.24
C ASP A 195 8.43 -14.65 -10.02
N LEU A 196 9.08 -14.80 -8.88
CA LEU A 196 8.72 -14.20 -7.60
C LEU A 196 9.85 -13.26 -7.19
N ILE A 197 9.62 -11.95 -7.29
CA ILE A 197 10.66 -10.94 -7.10
C ILE A 197 10.42 -10.20 -5.77
N PRO A 198 11.38 -10.18 -4.83
CA PRO A 198 11.31 -9.34 -3.65
C PRO A 198 11.23 -7.87 -4.07
N LYS A 199 10.30 -7.11 -3.50
CA LYS A 199 10.27 -5.67 -3.71
C LYS A 199 11.51 -5.04 -3.11
N GLN A 200 12.19 -4.20 -3.89
CA GLN A 200 13.29 -3.42 -3.40
C GLN A 200 12.77 -2.13 -2.76
N PRO A 201 13.19 -1.80 -1.53
CA PRO A 201 12.92 -0.50 -0.96
C PRO A 201 13.69 0.55 -1.76
N LEU A 202 13.01 1.64 -2.11
CA LEU A 202 13.58 2.78 -2.84
C LEU A 202 13.30 4.03 -2.01
N GLU A 203 14.21 5.00 -2.02
CA GLU A 203 14.04 6.24 -1.27
C GLU A 203 12.81 7.04 -1.73
N VAL A 204 12.45 6.94 -3.01
CA VAL A 204 11.23 7.59 -3.51
C VAL A 204 9.96 6.98 -2.91
N HIS A 205 9.94 5.68 -2.57
CA HIS A 205 8.81 5.08 -1.85
C HIS A 205 8.61 5.78 -0.51
N GLU A 206 9.70 5.99 0.23
CA GLU A 206 9.70 6.68 1.53
C GLU A 206 9.28 8.15 1.37
N THR A 207 9.80 8.83 0.33
CA THR A 207 9.45 10.23 0.03
C THR A 207 7.94 10.43 -0.11
N VAL A 208 7.29 9.56 -0.90
CA VAL A 208 5.83 9.60 -1.10
C VAL A 208 5.11 9.24 0.19
N ALA A 209 5.59 8.23 0.93
CA ALA A 209 5.01 7.83 2.20
C ALA A 209 5.00 8.99 3.22
N GLU A 210 6.11 9.70 3.40
CA GLU A 210 6.20 10.84 4.32
C GLU A 210 5.24 11.97 3.95
N CYS A 211 5.14 12.29 2.66
CA CYS A 211 4.22 13.31 2.17
C CYS A 211 2.76 12.91 2.44
N MET A 212 2.42 11.64 2.24
CA MET A 212 1.08 11.12 2.55
C MET A 212 0.79 11.09 4.05
N ILE A 213 1.77 10.71 4.88
CA ILE A 213 1.66 10.71 6.34
C ILE A 213 1.42 12.14 6.84
N LEU A 214 2.16 13.11 6.31
CA LEU A 214 1.99 14.53 6.65
C LEU A 214 0.60 15.05 6.27
N ALA A 215 0.12 14.74 5.06
CA ALA A 215 -1.23 15.08 4.61
C ALA A 215 -2.31 14.52 5.55
N ASN A 216 -2.20 13.22 5.86
CA ASN A 216 -3.11 12.52 6.74
C ASN A 216 -3.13 13.11 8.15
N HIS A 217 -1.96 13.43 8.70
CA HIS A 217 -1.81 14.02 10.04
C HIS A 217 -2.47 15.41 10.15
N TRP A 218 -2.21 16.30 9.17
CA TRP A 218 -2.78 17.64 9.19
C TRP A 218 -4.29 17.64 8.99
N VAL A 219 -4.80 16.77 8.12
CA VAL A 219 -6.25 16.59 7.97
C VAL A 219 -6.87 16.03 9.25
N ALA A 220 -6.22 15.06 9.92
CA ALA A 220 -6.68 14.53 11.21
C ALA A 220 -6.83 15.63 12.27
N LYS A 221 -5.82 16.51 12.41
CA LYS A 221 -5.88 17.66 13.31
C LYS A 221 -7.06 18.58 12.95
N LYS A 222 -7.18 18.95 11.68
CA LYS A 222 -8.22 19.89 11.24
C LYS A 222 -9.65 19.38 11.48
N ILE A 223 -9.93 18.12 11.17
CA ILE A 223 -11.27 17.55 11.36
C ILE A 223 -11.60 17.38 12.85
N TRP A 224 -10.62 17.00 13.67
CA TRP A 224 -10.81 16.85 15.10
C TRP A 224 -11.04 18.19 15.80
N GLU A 225 -10.24 19.22 15.49
CA GLU A 225 -10.44 20.58 16.02
C GLU A 225 -11.84 21.12 15.68
N SER A 226 -12.35 20.78 14.50
CA SER A 226 -13.66 21.24 14.04
C SER A 226 -14.81 20.40 14.61
N PHE A 227 -14.59 19.10 14.84
CA PHE A 227 -15.57 18.12 15.29
C PHE A 227 -14.99 17.15 16.35
N PRO A 228 -14.74 17.60 17.59
CA PRO A 228 -14.02 16.81 18.59
C PRO A 228 -14.64 15.46 18.92
N HIS A 229 -15.96 15.31 18.81
CA HIS A 229 -16.70 14.08 19.16
C HIS A 229 -17.25 13.31 17.95
N GLN A 230 -16.98 13.78 16.73
CA GLN A 230 -17.56 13.24 15.48
C GLN A 230 -16.53 13.14 14.35
N ALA A 231 -15.23 13.03 14.69
CA ALA A 231 -14.17 12.83 13.70
C ALA A 231 -13.85 11.33 13.55
N LEU A 232 -13.57 10.91 12.31
CA LEU A 232 -13.05 9.59 12.00
C LEU A 232 -11.51 9.64 12.01
N LEU A 233 -10.90 9.05 13.02
CA LEU A 233 -9.45 8.95 13.16
C LEU A 233 -8.99 7.49 13.08
N ARG A 234 -7.67 7.29 13.08
CA ARG A 234 -7.02 5.99 13.06
C ARG A 234 -5.93 5.93 14.11
N GLN A 235 -6.13 5.13 15.14
CA GLN A 235 -5.17 4.91 16.22
C GLN A 235 -4.36 3.65 16.00
N HIS A 236 -3.19 3.59 16.62
CA HIS A 236 -2.36 2.40 16.68
C HIS A 236 -1.93 2.21 18.14
N PRO A 237 -2.60 1.31 18.89
CA PRO A 237 -2.31 1.14 20.30
C PRO A 237 -0.91 0.54 20.52
N PRO A 238 -0.29 0.75 21.68
CA PRO A 238 0.99 0.14 21.99
C PRO A 238 0.88 -1.40 21.95
N PRO A 239 1.91 -2.09 21.44
CA PRO A 239 1.94 -3.55 21.39
C PRO A 239 2.08 -4.18 22.78
N HIS A 240 1.52 -5.39 22.93
CA HIS A 240 1.67 -6.17 24.15
C HIS A 240 3.09 -6.72 24.27
N GLN A 241 3.71 -6.54 25.44
CA GLN A 241 5.13 -6.85 25.68
C GLN A 241 5.46 -8.35 25.52
N GLU A 242 4.50 -9.22 25.75
CA GLU A 242 4.59 -10.67 25.57
C GLU A 242 4.90 -11.08 24.12
N PHE A 243 4.43 -10.32 23.13
CA PHE A 243 4.66 -10.62 21.71
C PHE A 243 6.11 -10.34 21.25
N PHE A 244 6.89 -9.58 22.03
CA PHE A 244 8.32 -9.34 21.76
C PHE A 244 9.26 -10.35 22.42
N SER A 245 8.75 -11.36 23.13
CA SER A 245 9.57 -12.41 23.74
C SER A 245 10.49 -13.07 22.70
N GLU A 246 9.92 -13.59 21.61
CA GLU A 246 10.67 -14.27 20.53
C GLU A 246 11.70 -13.33 19.87
N LEU A 247 11.34 -12.06 19.62
CA LEU A 247 12.26 -11.07 19.06
C LEU A 247 13.46 -10.83 19.98
N ARG A 248 13.22 -10.62 21.28
CA ARG A 248 14.29 -10.33 22.26
C ARG A 248 15.23 -11.52 22.42
N GLU A 249 14.69 -12.73 22.46
CA GLU A 249 15.49 -13.96 22.53
C GLU A 249 16.37 -14.13 21.29
N CYS A 250 15.79 -13.92 20.10
CA CYS A 250 16.52 -14.00 18.84
C CYS A 250 17.61 -12.92 18.79
N ALA A 251 17.28 -11.65 19.05
CA ALA A 251 18.27 -10.58 19.06
C ALA A 251 19.43 -10.87 20.03
N LYS A 252 19.12 -11.36 21.25
CA LYS A 252 20.13 -11.72 22.25
C LYS A 252 21.06 -12.85 21.77
N ALA A 253 20.55 -13.82 21.01
CA ALA A 253 21.36 -14.90 20.44
C ALA A 253 22.43 -14.39 19.47
N LYS A 254 22.19 -13.25 18.79
CA LYS A 254 23.15 -12.55 17.94
C LYS A 254 23.95 -11.46 18.68
N GLY A 255 23.77 -11.33 19.99
CA GLY A 255 24.46 -10.32 20.80
C GLY A 255 23.81 -8.94 20.78
N PHE A 256 22.61 -8.79 20.20
CA PHE A 256 21.87 -7.53 20.18
C PHE A 256 20.93 -7.41 21.38
N PHE A 257 20.71 -6.17 21.83
CA PHE A 257 19.75 -5.85 22.87
C PHE A 257 18.61 -5.01 22.28
N ILE A 258 17.37 -5.51 22.38
CA ILE A 258 16.17 -4.84 21.87
C ILE A 258 15.34 -4.30 23.04
N ASP A 259 15.10 -3.00 23.03
CA ASP A 259 14.36 -2.28 24.07
C ASP A 259 12.94 -1.94 23.62
N THR A 260 11.95 -2.56 24.27
CA THR A 260 10.53 -2.52 23.89
C THR A 260 9.69 -1.58 24.76
N ARG A 261 10.34 -0.77 25.62
CA ARG A 261 9.66 0.15 26.56
C ARG A 261 8.85 1.25 25.86
N SER A 262 9.33 1.74 24.73
CA SER A 262 8.70 2.78 23.92
C SER A 262 8.95 2.54 22.43
N ASN A 263 8.18 3.20 21.55
CA ASN A 263 8.43 3.16 20.10
C ASN A 263 9.82 3.73 19.74
N LYS A 264 10.28 4.80 20.40
CA LYS A 264 11.60 5.39 20.20
C LYS A 264 12.73 4.44 20.57
N THR A 265 12.72 3.91 21.79
CA THR A 265 13.74 2.95 22.22
C THR A 265 13.74 1.68 21.37
N LEU A 266 12.57 1.27 20.86
CA LEU A 266 12.46 0.13 19.96
C LEU A 266 13.08 0.43 18.60
N ALA A 267 12.78 1.59 18.01
CA ALA A 267 13.40 2.04 16.76
C ALA A 267 14.92 2.12 16.91
N ASP A 268 15.40 2.86 17.91
CA ASP A 268 16.83 3.06 18.18
C ASP A 268 17.54 1.72 18.40
N SER A 269 16.95 0.78 19.15
CA SER A 269 17.56 -0.53 19.38
C SER A 269 17.54 -1.45 18.16
N LEU A 270 16.50 -1.38 17.31
CA LEU A 270 16.44 -2.12 16.04
C LEU A 270 17.45 -1.59 15.01
N ASP A 271 17.66 -0.27 14.96
CA ASP A 271 18.66 0.33 14.06
C ASP A 271 20.09 0.04 14.51
N ASN A 272 20.32 -0.04 15.82
CA ASN A 272 21.59 -0.51 16.39
C ASN A 272 21.80 -2.02 16.25
N ALA A 273 20.73 -2.81 16.05
CA ALA A 273 20.80 -4.25 15.80
C ALA A 273 21.10 -4.55 14.32
N ASN A 274 22.26 -4.07 13.88
CA ASN A 274 22.74 -4.20 12.51
C ASN A 274 23.96 -5.13 12.47
N ASP A 275 23.80 -6.32 11.91
CA ASP A 275 24.89 -7.23 11.56
C ASP A 275 25.36 -6.92 10.13
N PRO A 276 26.56 -6.33 9.93
CA PRO A 276 27.07 -6.00 8.60
C PRO A 276 27.40 -7.25 7.77
N SER A 277 27.65 -8.38 8.43
CA SER A 277 27.99 -9.64 7.77
C SER A 277 26.76 -10.37 7.22
N ASP A 278 25.57 -10.06 7.75
CA ASP A 278 24.33 -10.73 7.41
C ASP A 278 23.13 -9.75 7.40
N PRO A 279 22.89 -9.06 6.27
CA PRO A 279 21.76 -8.16 6.11
C PRO A 279 20.38 -8.84 6.21
N ILE A 280 20.32 -10.17 6.03
CA ILE A 280 19.06 -10.93 6.07
C ILE A 280 18.56 -11.00 7.52
N VAL A 281 19.46 -11.21 8.48
CA VAL A 281 19.12 -11.17 9.92
C VAL A 281 18.51 -9.83 10.30
N ASN A 282 19.06 -8.72 9.80
CA ASN A 282 18.56 -7.38 10.12
C ASN A 282 17.11 -7.18 9.61
N ARG A 283 16.81 -7.71 8.42
CA ARG A 283 15.44 -7.70 7.86
C ARG A 283 14.51 -8.63 8.65
N LEU A 284 15.01 -9.78 9.07
CA LEU A 284 14.25 -10.75 9.86
C LEU A 284 13.85 -10.18 11.23
N LEU A 285 14.77 -9.52 11.94
CA LEU A 285 14.48 -8.85 13.21
C LEU A 285 13.40 -7.77 13.04
N ARG A 286 13.49 -6.92 12.01
CA ARG A 286 12.44 -5.95 11.67
C ARG A 286 11.09 -6.62 11.35
N SER A 287 11.13 -7.73 10.64
CA SER A 287 9.92 -8.50 10.32
C SER A 287 9.28 -9.14 11.56
N MET A 288 10.08 -9.62 12.51
CA MET A 288 9.60 -10.13 13.80
C MET A 288 9.00 -9.01 14.65
N ALA A 289 9.64 -7.83 14.69
CA ALA A 289 9.08 -6.65 15.33
C ALA A 289 7.73 -6.25 14.72
N THR A 290 7.61 -6.30 13.39
CA THR A 290 6.33 -6.06 12.68
C THR A 290 5.25 -7.03 13.14
N HIS A 291 5.58 -8.30 13.33
CA HIS A 291 4.63 -9.32 13.76
C HIS A 291 4.16 -9.14 15.21
N ALA A 292 5.01 -8.58 16.07
CA ALA A 292 4.68 -8.27 17.45
C ALA A 292 3.84 -6.99 17.61
N MET A 293 3.70 -6.17 16.56
CA MET A 293 2.89 -4.95 16.60
C MET A 293 1.41 -5.25 16.78
N SER A 294 0.69 -4.33 17.44
CA SER A 294 -0.76 -4.35 17.46
C SER A 294 -1.34 -3.93 16.10
N ASN A 295 -2.63 -4.14 15.90
CA ASN A 295 -3.29 -3.68 14.69
C ASN A 295 -3.77 -2.23 14.84
N ALA A 296 -3.49 -1.38 13.86
CA ALA A 296 -4.08 -0.04 13.79
C ALA A 296 -5.56 -0.08 13.38
N LEU A 297 -6.39 0.74 14.02
CA LEU A 297 -7.86 0.70 13.93
C LEU A 297 -8.44 2.08 13.65
N TYR A 298 -9.46 2.13 12.80
CA TYR A 298 -10.32 3.32 12.71
C TYR A 298 -11.23 3.40 13.93
N PHE A 299 -11.48 4.62 14.40
CA PHE A 299 -12.36 4.88 15.53
C PHE A 299 -13.03 6.25 15.39
N SER A 300 -14.15 6.42 16.12
CA SER A 300 -14.85 7.68 16.26
C SER A 300 -14.31 8.42 17.48
N THR A 301 -13.97 9.71 17.35
CA THR A 301 -13.35 10.46 18.45
C THR A 301 -14.24 10.69 19.66
N GLY A 302 -15.56 10.56 19.55
CA GLY A 302 -16.43 10.59 20.72
C GLY A 302 -16.61 9.24 21.42
N SER A 303 -16.07 8.15 20.87
CA SER A 303 -16.13 6.80 21.45
C SER A 303 -14.88 6.43 22.28
N CYS A 304 -13.82 7.23 22.23
CA CYS A 304 -12.54 6.99 22.90
C CYS A 304 -12.04 8.26 23.60
N ALA A 305 -11.22 8.11 24.64
CA ALA A 305 -10.55 9.24 25.27
C ALA A 305 -9.42 9.80 24.38
N GLU A 306 -9.13 11.10 24.48
CA GLU A 306 -8.12 11.75 23.63
C GLU A 306 -6.71 11.15 23.79
N GLU A 307 -6.39 10.63 24.96
CA GLU A 307 -5.12 9.96 25.28
C GLU A 307 -4.87 8.72 24.39
N GLU A 308 -5.94 8.11 23.86
CA GLU A 308 -5.88 6.92 23.01
C GLU A 308 -5.68 7.25 21.53
N PHE A 309 -5.75 8.52 21.12
CA PHE A 309 -5.73 8.90 19.69
C PHE A 309 -4.38 8.69 19.03
N HIS A 310 -3.35 8.45 19.85
CA HIS A 310 -1.97 8.28 19.43
C HIS A 310 -1.80 7.13 18.43
N HIS A 311 -0.88 7.32 17.50
CA HIS A 311 -0.49 6.32 16.54
C HIS A 311 0.95 5.82 16.82
N TYR A 312 1.07 4.76 17.62
CA TYR A 312 2.34 4.21 18.13
C TYR A 312 3.42 4.08 17.05
N GLY A 313 3.11 3.39 15.95
CA GLY A 313 4.09 3.12 14.88
C GLY A 313 4.53 4.35 14.06
N LEU A 314 3.74 5.43 14.05
CA LEU A 314 4.09 6.65 13.30
C LEU A 314 4.64 7.76 14.20
N ALA A 315 4.58 7.56 15.53
CA ALA A 315 4.89 8.56 16.54
C ALA A 315 4.10 9.88 16.34
N LEU A 316 2.80 9.77 16.06
CA LEU A 316 1.91 10.92 15.84
C LEU A 316 0.80 10.95 16.89
N ASP A 317 0.44 12.15 17.36
CA ASP A 317 -0.67 12.37 18.31
C ASP A 317 -2.04 12.08 17.69
N LYS A 318 -2.23 12.46 16.42
CA LYS A 318 -3.47 12.28 15.67
C LYS A 318 -3.17 11.86 14.25
N TYR A 319 -3.90 10.86 13.75
CA TYR A 319 -3.74 10.32 12.41
C TYR A 319 -5.08 9.86 11.86
N THR A 320 -5.25 9.95 10.54
CA THR A 320 -6.40 9.40 9.81
C THR A 320 -5.97 8.99 8.41
N HIS A 321 -6.88 8.55 7.56
CA HIS A 321 -6.61 8.36 6.15
C HIS A 321 -7.40 9.34 5.28
N PHE A 322 -6.69 10.04 4.41
CA PHE A 322 -7.23 11.06 3.52
C PHE A 322 -6.78 10.87 2.06
N THR A 323 -5.60 10.32 1.83
CA THR A 323 -4.90 10.34 0.53
C THR A 323 -5.29 9.23 -0.45
N SER A 324 -6.36 8.46 -0.22
CA SER A 324 -6.76 7.35 -1.09
C SER A 324 -8.28 7.09 -1.19
N PRO A 325 -9.12 8.11 -1.46
CA PRO A 325 -10.59 7.98 -1.51
C PRO A 325 -11.11 7.05 -2.61
N ILE A 326 -10.33 6.79 -3.67
CA ILE A 326 -10.72 5.85 -4.73
C ILE A 326 -10.81 4.40 -4.22
N ARG A 327 -9.98 4.05 -3.23
CA ARG A 327 -9.81 2.66 -2.76
C ARG A 327 -10.19 2.42 -1.30
N ARG A 328 -10.44 3.48 -0.52
CA ARG A 328 -10.79 3.40 0.91
C ARG A 328 -11.99 4.28 1.21
N TYR A 329 -13.01 3.71 1.84
CA TYR A 329 -14.22 4.42 2.22
C TYR A 329 -13.99 5.39 3.39
N SER A 330 -13.05 5.07 4.30
CA SER A 330 -12.62 5.97 5.38
C SER A 330 -12.23 7.35 4.85
N ASP A 331 -11.49 7.38 3.75
CA ASP A 331 -11.00 8.61 3.14
C ASP A 331 -12.15 9.41 2.55
N ILE A 332 -13.19 8.76 2.01
CA ILE A 332 -14.41 9.46 1.54
C ILE A 332 -15.09 10.18 2.71
N ILE A 333 -15.23 9.52 3.86
CA ILE A 333 -15.81 10.14 5.06
C ILE A 333 -14.95 11.31 5.55
N VAL A 334 -13.63 11.12 5.60
CA VAL A 334 -12.69 12.17 6.00
C VAL A 334 -12.73 13.36 5.04
N HIS A 335 -12.89 13.15 3.73
CA HIS A 335 -13.08 14.23 2.76
C HIS A 335 -14.35 15.02 3.05
N ARG A 336 -15.48 14.36 3.36
CA ARG A 336 -16.72 15.03 3.78
C ARG A 336 -16.51 15.86 5.05
N LEU A 337 -15.92 15.25 6.09
CA LEU A 337 -15.60 15.94 7.34
C LEU A 337 -14.70 17.16 7.12
N LEU A 338 -13.69 17.05 6.25
CA LEU A 338 -12.83 18.18 5.92
C LEU A 338 -13.59 19.31 5.20
N MET A 339 -14.50 18.99 4.28
CA MET A 339 -15.31 19.99 3.59
C MET A 339 -16.31 20.68 4.53
N ALA A 340 -16.91 19.92 5.44
CA ALA A 340 -17.76 20.47 6.51
C ALA A 340 -16.95 21.38 7.45
N ALA A 341 -15.72 20.98 7.82
CA ALA A 341 -14.82 21.79 8.64
C ALA A 341 -14.47 23.13 7.98
N ILE A 342 -14.13 23.12 6.69
CA ILE A 342 -13.83 24.34 5.92
C ILE A 342 -15.08 25.23 5.81
N SER A 343 -16.26 24.65 5.63
CA SER A 343 -17.52 25.40 5.53
C SER A 343 -17.88 26.05 6.86
N LYS A 344 -17.65 25.35 7.98
CA LYS A 344 -17.81 25.85 9.35
C LYS A 344 -16.88 27.04 9.62
N ASP A 345 -15.61 26.96 9.23
CA ASP A 345 -14.66 28.08 9.37
C ASP A 345 -15.13 29.33 8.61
N LYS A 346 -15.74 29.14 7.43
CA LYS A 346 -16.27 30.21 6.58
C LYS A 346 -17.63 30.73 7.03
N LYS A 347 -18.20 30.22 8.13
CA LYS A 347 -19.56 30.53 8.62
C LYS A 347 -20.64 30.35 7.53
N MET A 348 -20.44 29.39 6.63
CA MET A 348 -21.44 29.03 5.62
C MET A 348 -22.40 27.99 6.23
N GLU A 349 -23.68 28.06 5.88
CA GLU A 349 -24.64 27.01 6.24
C GLU A 349 -24.22 25.68 5.60
N SER A 350 -23.75 24.76 6.43
CA SER A 350 -23.44 23.40 6.01
C SER A 350 -24.74 22.61 5.91
N LYS A 351 -25.15 22.25 4.70
CA LYS A 351 -26.23 21.29 4.44
C LYS A 351 -25.83 19.82 4.64
N GLU A 352 -24.56 19.55 5.01
CA GLU A 352 -24.10 18.17 5.21
C GLU A 352 -24.56 17.63 6.57
N ASN A 353 -25.40 16.60 6.55
CA ASN A 353 -25.75 15.81 7.72
C ASN A 353 -24.53 14.98 8.16
N LEU A 354 -23.82 15.46 9.18
CA LEU A 354 -22.73 14.74 9.81
C LEU A 354 -23.24 13.46 10.49
N PHE A 355 -22.43 12.40 10.47
CA PHE A 355 -22.76 11.15 11.16
C PHE A 355 -22.90 11.39 12.66
N SER A 356 -23.88 10.74 13.29
CA SER A 356 -23.91 10.66 14.75
C SER A 356 -22.68 9.87 15.23
N ASN A 357 -22.27 10.09 16.48
CA ASN A 357 -21.14 9.37 17.05
C ASN A 357 -21.32 7.85 16.98
N LYS A 358 -22.53 7.37 17.29
CA LYS A 358 -22.90 5.95 17.26
C LYS A 358 -22.82 5.36 15.86
N ASP A 359 -23.33 6.08 14.85
CA ASP A 359 -23.27 5.63 13.45
C ASP A 359 -21.81 5.57 12.96
N LEU A 360 -21.01 6.55 13.36
CA LEU A 360 -19.58 6.61 13.00
C LEU A 360 -18.79 5.47 13.64
N GLU A 361 -19.10 5.11 14.88
CA GLU A 361 -18.49 3.96 15.56
C GLU A 361 -18.83 2.64 14.86
N GLU A 362 -20.10 2.43 14.52
CA GLU A 362 -20.53 1.26 13.75
C GLU A 362 -19.85 1.18 12.38
N LEU A 363 -19.76 2.32 11.69
CA LEU A 363 -19.05 2.42 10.43
C LEU A 363 -17.56 2.08 10.59
N CYS A 364 -16.90 2.58 11.63
CA CYS A 364 -15.50 2.26 11.92
C CYS A 364 -15.30 0.76 12.16
N ARG A 365 -16.19 0.11 12.91
CA ARG A 365 -16.19 -1.35 13.13
C ARG A 365 -16.29 -2.11 11.82
N HIS A 366 -17.19 -1.71 10.93
CA HIS A 366 -17.36 -2.30 9.60
C HIS A 366 -16.10 -2.12 8.74
N ILE A 367 -15.56 -0.90 8.64
CA ILE A 367 -14.33 -0.61 7.87
C ILE A 367 -13.16 -1.45 8.40
N ASN A 368 -12.97 -1.53 9.72
CA ASN A 368 -11.93 -2.35 10.35
C ASN A 368 -12.07 -3.84 9.98
N ASN A 369 -13.29 -4.39 10.04
CA ASN A 369 -13.55 -5.79 9.69
C ASN A 369 -13.27 -6.08 8.22
N ARG A 370 -13.72 -5.20 7.31
CA ARG A 370 -13.45 -5.31 5.87
C ARG A 370 -11.97 -5.17 5.54
N ASN A 371 -11.26 -4.25 6.20
CA ASN A 371 -9.81 -4.09 6.02
C ASN A 371 -9.04 -5.36 6.43
N ARG A 372 -9.37 -5.96 7.59
CA ARG A 372 -8.79 -7.24 8.02
C ARG A 372 -9.11 -8.38 7.05
N ALA A 373 -10.32 -8.42 6.49
CA ALA A 373 -10.68 -9.41 5.48
C ALA A 373 -9.89 -9.23 4.18
N ALA A 374 -9.67 -7.99 3.74
CA ALA A 374 -8.86 -7.67 2.56
C ALA A 374 -7.40 -8.09 2.74
N GLN A 375 -6.77 -7.73 3.87
CA GLN A 375 -5.39 -8.13 4.19
C GLN A 375 -5.22 -9.66 4.22
N ARG A 376 -6.16 -10.39 4.86
CA ARG A 376 -6.14 -11.87 4.86
C ARG A 376 -6.26 -12.46 3.46
N SER A 377 -7.11 -11.88 2.61
CA SER A 377 -7.32 -12.35 1.24
C SER A 377 -6.09 -12.09 0.37
N GLN A 378 -5.48 -10.91 0.49
CA GLN A 378 -4.23 -10.56 -0.20
C GLN A 378 -3.11 -11.52 0.19
N LYS A 379 -2.91 -11.78 1.49
CA LYS A 379 -1.90 -12.72 1.98
C LYS A 379 -2.11 -14.13 1.40
N ARG A 380 -3.34 -14.66 1.48
CA ARG A 380 -3.67 -15.99 0.92
C ARG A 380 -3.47 -16.05 -0.59
N SER A 381 -3.76 -14.95 -1.30
CA SER A 381 -3.47 -14.87 -2.73
C SER A 381 -1.98 -14.96 -3.00
N THR A 382 -1.14 -14.25 -2.25
CA THR A 382 0.32 -14.37 -2.41
C THR A 382 0.80 -15.79 -2.12
N GLU A 383 0.33 -16.40 -1.03
CA GLU A 383 0.67 -17.80 -0.68
C GLU A 383 0.26 -18.79 -1.76
N LEU A 384 -0.92 -18.61 -2.36
CA LEU A 384 -1.42 -19.44 -3.47
C LEU A 384 -0.51 -19.36 -4.70
N PHE A 385 -0.13 -18.15 -5.10
CA PHE A 385 0.74 -17.95 -6.27
C PHE A 385 2.17 -18.41 -6.01
N GLN A 386 2.66 -18.29 -4.78
CA GLN A 386 3.92 -18.93 -4.38
C GLN A 386 3.81 -20.45 -4.55
N CYS A 387 2.72 -21.08 -4.12
CA CYS A 387 2.52 -22.53 -4.33
C CYS A 387 2.47 -22.90 -5.82
N MET A 388 1.70 -22.16 -6.62
CA MET A 388 1.60 -22.41 -8.07
C MET A 388 2.96 -22.30 -8.77
N TYR A 389 3.80 -21.33 -8.39
CA TYR A 389 5.14 -21.16 -8.94
C TYR A 389 6.04 -22.39 -8.76
N PHE A 390 5.92 -23.10 -7.64
CA PHE A 390 6.71 -24.32 -7.35
C PHE A 390 6.02 -25.61 -7.78
N LYS A 391 4.76 -25.56 -8.22
CA LYS A 391 3.98 -26.77 -8.54
C LYS A 391 4.40 -27.41 -9.86
N ASP A 392 4.71 -26.58 -10.84
CA ASP A 392 5.04 -27.00 -12.21
C ASP A 392 6.55 -27.24 -12.40
N LYS A 393 7.34 -27.11 -11.33
CA LYS A 393 8.80 -27.26 -11.33
C LYS A 393 9.20 -28.62 -10.80
N ASP A 394 10.17 -29.23 -11.45
CA ASP A 394 10.74 -30.49 -10.96
C ASP A 394 11.59 -30.24 -9.70
N GLN A 395 11.30 -30.99 -8.64
CA GLN A 395 11.91 -30.81 -7.31
C GLN A 395 13.36 -31.30 -7.25
N GLU A 396 13.76 -32.18 -8.17
CA GLU A 396 15.07 -32.84 -8.15
C GLU A 396 16.06 -32.26 -9.18
N THR A 397 15.57 -31.65 -10.26
CA THR A 397 16.43 -31.15 -11.35
C THR A 397 16.50 -29.63 -11.48
N GLU A 398 15.58 -28.86 -10.86
CA GLU A 398 15.62 -27.41 -10.93
C GLU A 398 16.30 -26.76 -9.73
N ASP A 399 17.44 -26.10 -9.98
CA ASP A 399 18.16 -25.27 -9.01
C ASP A 399 17.25 -24.22 -8.33
N ARG A 400 16.16 -23.81 -8.99
CA ARG A 400 15.20 -22.81 -8.50
C ARG A 400 14.35 -23.29 -7.32
N CYS A 401 14.28 -24.60 -7.08
CA CYS A 401 13.61 -25.18 -5.92
C CYS A 401 14.55 -25.29 -4.70
N ILE A 402 15.83 -24.96 -4.87
CA ILE A 402 16.83 -24.92 -3.79
C ILE A 402 17.15 -23.45 -3.50
N SER A 403 17.14 -23.08 -2.23
CA SER A 403 17.45 -21.72 -1.81
C SER A 403 18.12 -21.69 -0.46
N ASP A 404 18.87 -20.61 -0.23
CA ASP A 404 19.32 -20.25 1.10
C ASP A 404 18.13 -19.87 1.99
N GLY A 405 18.13 -20.37 3.22
CA GLY A 405 17.12 -20.11 4.22
C GLY A 405 17.75 -19.86 5.58
N VAL A 406 17.20 -18.91 6.33
CA VAL A 406 17.69 -18.52 7.66
C VAL A 406 16.75 -19.05 8.73
N ILE A 407 17.30 -19.81 9.68
CA ILE A 407 16.54 -20.31 10.83
C ILE A 407 16.21 -19.14 11.76
N TYR A 408 14.94 -18.88 12.01
CA TYR A 408 14.53 -17.75 12.87
C TYR A 408 13.80 -18.17 14.14
N SER A 409 13.41 -19.44 14.25
CA SER A 409 12.72 -19.93 15.46
C SER A 409 12.88 -21.43 15.63
N MET A 410 12.97 -21.85 16.89
CA MET A 410 13.09 -23.26 17.28
C MET A 410 11.72 -23.83 17.67
N ARG A 411 11.36 -25.00 17.13
CA ARG A 411 10.14 -25.75 17.46
C ARG A 411 10.52 -27.11 18.06
N THR A 412 9.53 -27.83 18.59
CA THR A 412 9.77 -29.12 19.28
C THR A 412 10.27 -30.23 18.35
N ASN A 413 9.81 -30.24 17.10
CA ASN A 413 10.13 -31.25 16.09
C ASN A 413 10.82 -30.65 14.85
N GLY A 414 11.29 -29.41 14.92
CA GLY A 414 11.96 -28.76 13.80
C GLY A 414 12.26 -27.30 14.04
N VAL A 415 12.40 -26.56 12.94
CA VAL A 415 12.77 -25.14 12.92
C VAL A 415 11.84 -24.36 12.00
N LEU A 416 11.70 -23.06 12.24
CA LEU A 416 11.10 -22.16 11.26
C LEU A 416 12.20 -21.50 10.45
N VAL A 417 12.04 -21.53 9.13
CA VAL A 417 13.00 -21.01 8.17
C VAL A 417 12.36 -19.88 7.37
N PHE A 418 13.13 -18.83 7.16
CA PHE A 418 12.78 -17.72 6.28
C PHE A 418 13.63 -17.79 5.01
N ILE A 419 12.99 -17.76 3.84
CA ILE A 419 13.64 -17.79 2.53
C ILE A 419 13.48 -16.41 1.89
N PRO A 420 14.53 -15.57 1.90
CA PRO A 420 14.43 -14.18 1.48
C PRO A 420 14.06 -13.99 0.01
N ARG A 421 14.63 -14.82 -0.89
CA ARG A 421 14.42 -14.72 -2.35
C ARG A 421 12.96 -14.80 -2.75
N PHE A 422 12.18 -15.60 -2.03
CA PHE A 422 10.77 -15.86 -2.32
C PHE A 422 9.82 -15.32 -1.26
N GLY A 423 10.34 -14.68 -0.21
CA GLY A 423 9.56 -14.16 0.91
C GLY A 423 8.75 -15.24 1.64
N ILE A 424 9.23 -16.48 1.67
CA ILE A 424 8.52 -17.62 2.26
C ILE A 424 8.97 -17.80 3.70
N LYS A 425 8.00 -18.00 4.60
CA LYS A 425 8.23 -18.45 5.97
C LYS A 425 7.52 -19.77 6.17
N GLY A 426 8.24 -20.79 6.64
CA GLY A 426 7.67 -22.12 6.81
C GLY A 426 8.40 -22.93 7.86
N ALA A 427 7.77 -24.02 8.29
CA ALA A 427 8.40 -24.99 9.15
C ALA A 427 9.20 -25.99 8.32
N ALA A 428 10.44 -26.23 8.71
CA ALA A 428 11.23 -27.37 8.27
C ALA A 428 11.33 -28.37 9.43
N TYR A 429 10.78 -29.56 9.23
CA TYR A 429 10.79 -30.61 10.24
C TYR A 429 12.16 -31.29 10.28
N LEU A 430 12.69 -31.53 11.48
CA LEU A 430 13.92 -32.29 11.70
C LEU A 430 13.62 -33.73 12.14
N LYS A 431 12.34 -34.06 12.32
CA LYS A 431 11.84 -35.41 12.58
C LYS A 431 10.69 -35.72 11.63
N ASN A 432 10.79 -36.82 10.88
CA ASN A 432 9.77 -37.24 9.92
C ASN A 432 8.60 -37.98 10.61
N LYS A 433 7.60 -38.40 9.84
CA LYS A 433 6.42 -39.11 10.36
C LYS A 433 6.74 -40.50 10.90
N ASP A 434 7.79 -41.12 10.38
CA ASP A 434 8.28 -42.44 10.80
C ASP A 434 9.15 -42.38 12.06
N GLY A 435 9.37 -41.17 12.59
CA GLY A 435 10.13 -40.92 13.80
C GLY A 435 11.65 -40.85 13.61
N LEU A 436 12.13 -40.90 12.37
CA LEU A 436 13.53 -40.70 12.00
C LEU A 436 13.89 -39.22 12.13
N VAL A 437 15.14 -38.96 12.47
CA VAL A 437 15.71 -37.61 12.62
C VAL A 437 16.70 -37.33 11.50
N ILE A 438 16.88 -36.05 11.19
CA ILE A 438 17.84 -35.61 10.17
C ILE A 438 19.28 -35.86 10.63
N SER A 439 20.12 -36.36 9.72
CA SER A 439 21.57 -36.45 9.87
C SER A 439 22.24 -35.83 8.65
N CYS A 440 23.28 -35.04 8.82
CA CYS A 440 24.07 -34.51 7.71
C CYS A 440 25.38 -35.29 7.66
N GLY A 441 25.63 -35.97 6.53
CA GLY A 441 26.88 -36.68 6.29
C GLY A 441 28.07 -35.73 6.07
N PRO A 442 29.29 -36.26 5.87
CA PRO A 442 30.50 -35.46 5.58
C PRO A 442 30.33 -34.57 4.32
N ASP A 443 29.55 -35.03 3.34
CA ASP A 443 29.22 -34.28 2.12
C ASP A 443 28.13 -33.20 2.35
N SER A 444 27.72 -32.99 3.60
CA SER A 444 26.73 -31.99 4.01
C SER A 444 25.31 -32.22 3.45
N HIS A 445 25.03 -33.39 2.88
CA HIS A 445 23.68 -33.81 2.48
C HIS A 445 22.89 -34.44 3.63
N SER A 446 21.60 -34.12 3.70
CA SER A 446 20.68 -34.63 4.73
C SER A 446 20.16 -36.03 4.41
N GLU A 447 20.21 -36.92 5.40
CA GLU A 447 19.59 -38.23 5.39
C GLU A 447 18.69 -38.41 6.62
N TRP A 448 17.71 -39.31 6.53
CA TRP A 448 16.81 -39.65 7.64
C TRP A 448 17.31 -40.92 8.34
N LYS A 449 17.70 -40.80 9.62
CA LYS A 449 18.21 -41.93 10.42
C LYS A 449 17.48 -42.07 11.76
N PRO A 450 17.40 -43.26 12.37
CA PRO A 450 16.85 -43.41 13.71
C PRO A 450 17.64 -42.58 14.73
N GLY A 451 16.95 -41.91 15.65
CA GLY A 451 17.61 -41.04 16.61
C GLY A 451 16.65 -40.21 17.46
N SER A 452 17.19 -39.19 18.12
CA SER A 452 16.46 -38.30 19.01
C SER A 452 16.79 -36.84 18.74
N LEU A 453 15.86 -35.94 19.07
CA LEU A 453 16.05 -34.50 19.01
C LEU A 453 16.16 -33.94 20.42
N GLN A 454 17.18 -33.13 20.66
CA GLN A 454 17.31 -32.33 21.88
C GLN A 454 17.19 -30.86 21.53
N ARG A 455 16.14 -30.22 22.04
CA ARG A 455 15.88 -28.80 21.85
C ARG A 455 16.43 -28.00 23.03
N PHE A 456 17.14 -26.93 22.71
CA PHE A 456 17.52 -25.86 23.61
C PHE A 456 16.87 -24.55 23.15
N GLN A 457 17.09 -23.45 23.89
CA GLN A 457 16.49 -22.16 23.56
C GLN A 457 16.98 -21.63 22.19
N ASN A 458 18.30 -21.71 21.95
CA ASN A 458 18.93 -21.12 20.76
C ASN A 458 19.45 -22.17 19.75
N LYS A 459 19.26 -23.45 20.03
CA LYS A 459 19.74 -24.54 19.17
C LYS A 459 18.89 -25.80 19.28
N ILE A 460 18.93 -26.61 18.24
CA ILE A 460 18.36 -27.96 18.22
C ILE A 460 19.42 -28.93 17.71
N THR A 461 19.65 -29.98 18.48
CA THR A 461 20.63 -31.03 18.15
C THR A 461 19.88 -32.31 17.80
N SER A 462 20.16 -32.83 16.62
CA SER A 462 19.74 -34.15 16.18
C SER A 462 20.86 -35.14 16.44
N THR A 463 20.58 -36.23 17.15
CA THR A 463 21.55 -37.29 17.47
C THR A 463 21.01 -38.62 16.97
N THR A 464 21.74 -39.25 16.05
CA THR A 464 21.42 -40.56 15.50
C THR A 464 21.82 -41.68 16.46
N THR A 465 21.23 -42.86 16.31
CA THR A 465 21.64 -44.06 17.05
C THR A 465 23.06 -44.51 16.73
N GLY A 466 23.61 -44.09 15.58
CA GLY A 466 25.00 -44.35 15.17
C GLY A 466 26.03 -43.40 15.78
N GLY A 467 25.61 -42.44 16.61
CA GLY A 467 26.49 -41.48 17.28
C GLY A 467 26.80 -40.20 16.47
N GLU A 468 26.35 -40.11 15.22
CA GLU A 468 26.42 -38.87 14.44
C GLU A 468 25.45 -37.84 15.03
N SER A 469 25.90 -36.58 15.17
CA SER A 469 25.05 -35.49 15.63
C SER A 469 25.20 -34.24 14.77
N VAL A 470 24.10 -33.55 14.55
CA VAL A 470 24.03 -32.27 13.83
C VAL A 470 23.30 -31.27 14.70
N THR A 471 23.88 -30.08 14.84
CA THR A 471 23.28 -28.99 15.62
C THR A 471 22.95 -27.82 14.70
N PHE A 472 21.73 -27.32 14.80
CA PHE A 472 21.28 -26.10 14.14
C PHE A 472 21.06 -25.01 15.18
N HIS A 473 21.56 -23.81 14.93
CA HIS A 473 21.41 -22.64 15.78
C HIS A 473 20.45 -21.62 15.17
N LEU A 474 19.96 -20.71 16.00
CA LEU A 474 19.23 -19.54 15.52
C LEU A 474 20.14 -18.72 14.59
N PHE A 475 19.58 -18.35 13.44
CA PHE A 475 20.21 -17.64 12.32
C PHE A 475 21.33 -18.40 11.60
N ASP A 476 21.40 -19.71 11.78
CA ASP A 476 22.19 -20.52 10.84
C ASP A 476 21.53 -20.44 9.45
N HIS A 477 22.38 -20.24 8.45
CA HIS A 477 22.01 -20.36 7.05
C HIS A 477 22.04 -21.83 6.65
N VAL A 478 20.95 -22.30 6.08
CA VAL A 478 20.76 -23.67 5.65
C VAL A 478 20.27 -23.72 4.21
N THR A 479 20.68 -24.75 3.49
CA THR A 479 20.16 -25.01 2.15
C THR A 479 18.82 -25.71 2.28
N VAL A 480 17.77 -25.09 1.73
CA VAL A 480 16.39 -25.57 1.81
C VAL A 480 15.88 -25.94 0.43
N ARG A 481 15.29 -27.14 0.33
CA ARG A 481 14.45 -27.54 -0.79
C ARG A 481 13.01 -27.10 -0.54
N ILE A 482 12.44 -26.45 -1.55
CA ILE A 482 11.07 -25.97 -1.58
C ILE A 482 10.26 -26.94 -2.44
N SER A 483 9.18 -27.47 -1.89
CA SER A 483 8.27 -28.38 -2.60
C SER A 483 6.81 -28.03 -2.32
N VAL A 484 5.91 -28.47 -3.18
CA VAL A 484 4.46 -28.31 -2.97
C VAL A 484 3.87 -29.59 -2.42
N GLN A 485 3.27 -29.50 -1.25
CA GLN A 485 2.46 -30.56 -0.69
C GLN A 485 1.01 -30.39 -1.17
N ALA A 486 0.62 -31.22 -2.13
CA ALA A 486 -0.76 -31.26 -2.62
C ALA A 486 -1.71 -31.80 -1.54
N SER A 487 -2.90 -31.20 -1.45
CA SER A 487 -3.96 -31.67 -0.56
C SER A 487 -5.25 -31.92 -1.32
N ARG A 488 -5.96 -33.01 -0.95
CA ARG A 488 -7.25 -33.34 -1.57
C ARG A 488 -8.40 -32.49 -1.05
N CYS A 489 -8.32 -32.05 0.21
CA CYS A 489 -9.42 -31.40 0.93
C CYS A 489 -9.09 -29.97 1.36
N HIS A 490 -7.84 -29.55 1.23
CA HIS A 490 -7.35 -28.23 1.60
C HIS A 490 -6.56 -27.61 0.45
N SER A 491 -6.23 -26.33 0.55
CA SER A 491 -5.30 -25.70 -0.40
C SER A 491 -3.94 -26.37 -0.34
N ASP A 492 -3.27 -26.44 -1.48
CA ASP A 492 -1.86 -26.83 -1.55
C ASP A 492 -1.02 -25.93 -0.65
N THR A 493 0.04 -26.49 -0.07
CA THR A 493 0.92 -25.77 0.87
C THR A 493 2.38 -25.99 0.52
N ILE A 494 3.21 -24.98 0.76
CA ILE A 494 4.66 -25.10 0.61
C ILE A 494 5.23 -25.94 1.75
N ARG A 495 6.05 -26.92 1.40
CA ARG A 495 6.83 -27.73 2.32
C ARG A 495 8.32 -27.40 2.15
N LEU A 496 8.97 -27.14 3.28
CA LEU A 496 10.40 -26.85 3.36
C LEU A 496 11.14 -28.07 3.92
N GLU A 497 12.20 -28.48 3.26
CA GLU A 497 13.10 -29.55 3.70
C GLU A 497 14.54 -29.03 3.73
N ILE A 498 15.23 -29.19 4.86
CA ILE A 498 16.65 -28.84 4.96
C ILE A 498 17.46 -29.95 4.32
N ILE A 499 18.17 -29.63 3.25
CA ILE A 499 19.02 -30.59 2.53
C ILE A 499 20.50 -30.46 2.90
N SER A 500 20.91 -29.30 3.42
CA SER A 500 22.26 -29.07 3.92
C SER A 500 22.29 -28.10 5.10
N ASN A 501 23.25 -28.30 6.00
CA ASN A 501 23.55 -27.38 7.10
C ASN A 501 24.48 -26.23 6.69
N LYS A 502 24.78 -26.08 5.40
CA LYS A 502 25.56 -24.96 4.85
C LYS A 502 24.66 -24.01 4.06
N PRO A 503 25.02 -22.72 3.96
CA PRO A 503 24.33 -21.76 3.11
C PRO A 503 24.38 -22.21 1.66
N TYR A 504 23.29 -21.95 0.94
CA TYR A 504 23.27 -22.15 -0.51
C TYR A 504 23.95 -20.95 -1.20
N MET A 505 25.06 -21.19 -1.87
CA MET A 505 25.74 -20.16 -2.66
C MET A 505 25.03 -20.02 -4.01
N ILE A 506 24.27 -18.93 -4.17
CA ILE A 506 23.65 -18.57 -5.45
C ILE A 506 24.79 -18.22 -6.43
N PRO A 507 24.84 -18.80 -7.64
CA PRO A 507 25.81 -18.39 -8.65
C PRO A 507 25.64 -16.90 -9.00
N ASP A 508 26.73 -16.12 -8.97
CA ASP A 508 26.74 -14.65 -9.20
C ASP A 508 26.05 -14.20 -10.50
N THR A 509 25.91 -15.11 -11.48
CA THR A 509 25.27 -14.88 -12.77
C THR A 509 23.75 -14.60 -12.68
N GLU A 510 23.05 -15.08 -11.64
CA GLU A 510 21.59 -14.89 -11.50
C GLU A 510 21.17 -13.58 -10.82
N LEU A 511 22.04 -12.99 -9.98
CA LEU A 511 21.73 -11.76 -9.22
C LEU A 511 21.73 -10.49 -10.09
N PHE A 512 22.54 -10.45 -11.15
CA PHE A 512 22.79 -9.25 -11.96
C PHE A 512 22.15 -9.22 -13.35
N HIS A 513 21.85 -10.36 -13.98
CA HIS A 513 21.42 -10.37 -15.38
C HIS A 513 19.91 -10.32 -15.64
N GLN A 514 19.06 -10.71 -14.68
CA GLN A 514 17.60 -10.69 -14.87
C GLN A 514 16.92 -9.47 -14.24
N SER A 515 17.58 -8.77 -13.31
CA SER A 515 16.99 -7.67 -12.56
C SER A 515 16.95 -6.33 -13.29
N SER A 516 17.74 -6.11 -14.36
CA SER A 516 17.76 -4.80 -15.04
C SER A 516 17.05 -4.75 -16.40
N LEU A 517 17.15 -5.81 -17.22
CA LEU A 517 16.61 -5.79 -18.59
C LEU A 517 15.14 -6.23 -18.66
N LEU A 518 14.75 -7.28 -17.93
CA LEU A 518 13.37 -7.77 -17.89
C LEU A 518 12.46 -6.82 -17.10
N LEU A 519 12.93 -6.32 -15.95
CA LEU A 519 12.21 -5.34 -15.14
C LEU A 519 11.93 -4.06 -15.93
N LYS A 520 12.89 -3.51 -16.68
CA LYS A 520 12.66 -2.34 -17.54
C LYS A 520 11.58 -2.62 -18.60
N SER A 521 11.67 -3.74 -19.30
CA SER A 521 10.70 -4.08 -20.35
C SER A 521 9.27 -4.31 -19.80
N ASP A 522 9.13 -4.96 -18.65
CA ASP A 522 7.83 -5.26 -18.05
C ASP A 522 7.21 -4.08 -17.31
N LEU A 523 8.02 -3.19 -16.73
CA LEU A 523 7.57 -1.93 -16.13
C LEU A 523 7.05 -0.97 -17.21
N VAL A 524 7.77 -0.85 -18.33
CA VAL A 524 7.29 -0.12 -19.51
C VAL A 524 5.99 -0.74 -20.00
N LYS A 525 5.88 -2.08 -20.11
CA LYS A 525 4.62 -2.76 -20.48
C LYS A 525 3.48 -2.49 -19.50
N GLU A 526 3.70 -2.39 -18.20
CA GLU A 526 2.63 -2.10 -17.23
C GLU A 526 2.14 -0.64 -17.28
N VAL A 527 3.06 0.31 -17.45
CA VAL A 527 2.72 1.73 -17.68
C VAL A 527 1.97 1.88 -19.00
N THR A 528 2.45 1.21 -20.05
CA THR A 528 1.83 1.20 -21.39
C THR A 528 0.47 0.52 -21.35
N ARG A 529 0.33 -0.64 -20.70
CA ARG A 529 -0.96 -1.33 -20.52
C ARG A 529 -1.95 -0.48 -19.73
N SER A 530 -1.52 0.25 -18.71
CA SER A 530 -2.41 1.17 -17.97
C SER A 530 -2.84 2.38 -18.83
N VAL A 531 -2.03 2.79 -19.81
CA VAL A 531 -2.37 3.84 -20.78
C VAL A 531 -3.27 3.28 -21.88
N GLU A 532 -2.99 2.08 -22.39
CA GLU A 532 -3.80 1.33 -23.35
C GLU A 532 -5.16 0.97 -22.74
N GLU A 533 -5.24 0.53 -21.49
CA GLU A 533 -6.51 0.28 -20.79
C GLU A 533 -7.33 1.58 -20.64
N ALA A 534 -6.66 2.73 -20.45
CA ALA A 534 -7.33 4.04 -20.40
C ALA A 534 -7.75 4.53 -21.80
N GLN A 535 -6.98 4.23 -22.84
CA GLN A 535 -7.28 4.52 -24.25
C GLN A 535 -8.38 3.60 -24.80
N LEU A 536 -8.33 2.30 -24.53
CA LEU A 536 -9.39 1.32 -24.81
C LEU A 536 -10.67 1.70 -24.08
N ALA A 537 -10.61 2.17 -22.83
CA ALA A 537 -11.79 2.71 -22.15
C ALA A 537 -12.35 3.98 -22.82
N GLN A 538 -11.51 4.77 -23.52
CA GLN A 538 -11.91 5.90 -24.36
C GLN A 538 -12.43 5.47 -25.74
N GLU A 539 -11.83 4.47 -26.38
CA GLU A 539 -12.24 3.94 -27.70
C GLU A 539 -13.52 3.12 -27.60
N VAL A 540 -13.69 2.31 -26.56
CA VAL A 540 -14.97 1.67 -26.21
C VAL A 540 -16.03 2.74 -25.95
N LYS A 541 -15.67 3.90 -25.39
CA LYS A 541 -16.58 5.06 -25.27
C LYS A 541 -17.03 5.57 -26.64
N VAL A 542 -16.14 5.66 -27.63
CA VAL A 542 -16.47 6.15 -28.98
C VAL A 542 -17.28 5.12 -29.77
N ASN A 543 -16.90 3.84 -29.72
CA ASN A 543 -17.58 2.76 -30.45
C ASN A 543 -18.95 2.41 -29.84
N VAL A 544 -19.09 2.42 -28.51
CA VAL A 544 -20.39 2.22 -27.84
C VAL A 544 -21.33 3.39 -28.12
N ILE A 545 -20.83 4.64 -28.15
CA ILE A 545 -21.66 5.80 -28.52
C ILE A 545 -22.09 5.73 -29.99
N GLN A 546 -21.30 5.13 -30.89
CA GLN A 546 -21.59 5.08 -32.32
C GLN A 546 -22.43 3.86 -32.74
N GLU A 547 -22.19 2.66 -32.17
CA GLU A 547 -22.98 1.45 -32.45
C GLU A 547 -24.34 1.43 -31.71
N ASP A 548 -24.44 2.00 -30.50
CA ASP A 548 -25.72 2.06 -29.79
C ASP A 548 -26.66 3.15 -30.34
N CYS A 549 -26.14 4.15 -31.07
CA CYS A 549 -26.96 5.16 -31.74
C CYS A 549 -27.71 4.62 -32.97
N GLU A 550 -27.22 3.55 -33.61
CA GLU A 550 -27.89 2.94 -34.77
C GLU A 550 -28.86 1.81 -34.40
N LYS A 551 -28.68 1.14 -33.26
CA LYS A 551 -29.54 0.03 -32.80
C LYS A 551 -30.58 0.39 -31.74
N TYR A 552 -30.42 1.50 -31.05
CA TYR A 552 -31.46 2.06 -30.18
C TYR A 552 -31.95 3.36 -30.80
N CYS A 553 -32.99 3.26 -31.63
CA CYS A 553 -33.83 4.43 -31.91
C CYS A 553 -34.26 4.99 -30.56
N GLN A 554 -33.64 6.09 -30.12
CA GLN A 554 -34.14 6.88 -29.02
C GLN A 554 -35.59 7.23 -29.37
N THR A 555 -36.54 6.52 -28.79
CA THR A 555 -37.87 7.08 -28.61
C THR A 555 -37.64 8.41 -27.92
N LYS A 556 -38.16 9.50 -28.51
CA LYS A 556 -38.21 10.84 -27.95
C LYS A 556 -39.02 10.84 -26.64
N GLY A 557 -38.47 10.20 -25.62
CA GLY A 557 -39.12 9.86 -24.36
C GLY A 557 -38.18 10.17 -23.21
N ARG A 558 -38.79 10.51 -22.08
CA ARG A 558 -38.18 11.03 -20.86
C ARG A 558 -36.92 10.23 -20.45
N SER A 559 -35.84 10.95 -20.16
CA SER A 559 -34.57 10.35 -19.75
C SER A 559 -34.74 9.50 -18.48
N LEU A 560 -33.88 8.50 -18.27
CA LEU A 560 -33.85 7.71 -17.03
C LEU A 560 -33.77 8.60 -15.78
N TYR A 561 -33.12 9.75 -15.92
CA TYR A 561 -33.05 10.78 -14.88
C TYR A 561 -34.44 11.35 -14.55
N THR A 562 -35.25 11.65 -15.57
CA THR A 562 -36.63 12.14 -15.42
C THR A 562 -37.55 11.08 -14.79
N LEU A 563 -37.35 9.80 -15.12
CA LEU A 563 -38.11 8.70 -14.53
C LEU A 563 -37.76 8.51 -13.03
N LEU A 564 -36.48 8.67 -12.68
CA LEU A 564 -36.01 8.61 -11.30
C LEU A 564 -36.46 9.84 -10.48
N GLU A 565 -36.57 11.01 -11.10
CA GLU A 565 -37.21 12.17 -10.47
C GLU A 565 -38.71 11.97 -10.25
N GLU A 566 -39.45 11.38 -11.20
CA GLU A 566 -40.86 11.06 -10.98
C GLU A 566 -41.05 10.01 -9.89
N ILE A 567 -40.18 9.01 -9.80
CA ILE A 567 -40.22 8.02 -8.71
C ILE A 567 -39.88 8.67 -7.36
N ARG A 568 -38.93 9.62 -7.32
CA ARG A 568 -38.63 10.41 -6.11
C ARG A 568 -39.84 11.25 -5.70
N ASP A 569 -40.48 11.94 -6.64
CA ASP A 569 -41.61 12.82 -6.37
C ASP A 569 -42.85 12.00 -5.95
N LEU A 570 -43.04 10.80 -6.49
CA LEU A 570 -44.06 9.84 -6.06
C LEU A 570 -43.78 9.26 -4.67
N ALA A 571 -42.51 9.00 -4.33
CA ALA A 571 -42.13 8.51 -3.00
C ALA A 571 -42.27 9.59 -1.90
N LEU A 572 -42.22 10.87 -2.27
CA LEU A 572 -42.46 12.00 -1.37
C LEU A 572 -43.94 12.30 -1.15
N LEU A 573 -44.83 11.78 -2.00
CA LEU A 573 -46.28 11.96 -1.90
C LEU A 573 -46.95 10.98 -0.92
N ASP A 574 -46.24 9.96 -0.42
CA ASP A 574 -46.84 8.87 0.37
C ASP A 574 -46.65 8.99 1.90
N VAL A 575 -46.73 10.22 2.44
CA VAL A 575 -46.87 10.46 3.89
C VAL A 575 -47.78 11.67 4.16
N SER A 576 -49.03 11.64 3.69
CA SER A 576 -50.16 12.41 4.27
C SER A 576 -51.43 12.23 3.46
N ASN A 577 -52.13 11.10 3.60
CA ASN A 577 -53.61 11.01 3.62
C ASN A 577 -54.10 9.57 3.47
N SER A 578 -54.19 8.86 4.59
CA SER A 578 -55.26 7.88 4.82
C SER A 578 -55.26 7.44 6.29
N HIS A 579 -55.67 8.34 7.17
CA HIS A 579 -56.40 7.97 8.38
C HIS A 579 -57.78 8.61 8.25
N GLY A 580 -58.73 7.83 7.73
CA GLY A 580 -60.14 8.09 7.93
C GLY A 580 -60.64 7.14 9.03
N ILE A 581 -61.05 7.72 10.15
CA ILE A 581 -62.45 7.61 10.59
C ILE A 581 -63.06 8.98 10.36
#